data_AF-A0A931U3P5-F1
#
_entry.id   AF-A0A931U3P5-F1
#
_cell.length_a   1.000
_cell.length_b   1.000
_cell.length_c   1.000
_cell.angle_alpha   90.00
_cell.angle_beta   90.00
_cell.angle_gamma   90.00
#
_symmetry.space_group_name_H-M   'P 1'
#
loop_
_entity.id
_entity.type
_entity.pdbx_description
1 polymer ?
#
loop_
_entity_poly.entity_id
_entity_poly.type
_entity_poly.pdbx_seq_one_letter_code
_entity_poly.pdbx_strand_id
1 'polypeptide(L)'
;MAGGAAAVLLVGLALLPPAPPIWLLAPLAFSLGFSAIGWHGLRQALVPELVPRQIAGMALGVSQTLAEAGPIFGPPLFGALADAAGYRVAWLVMAGLTVVVSWTLWRGLDERRARSAAALPAHPPAPAPAEEVRPGYERR
;
A
#
# COMPACT_ATOMS: atom_id res chain seq x y z
N MET A 1 2.82 0.85 -4.73
CA MET A 1 2.24 0.20 -5.93
C MET A 1 0.71 0.21 -5.92
N ALA A 2 0.03 -0.02 -4.78
CA ALA A 2 -1.44 0.07 -4.68
C ALA A 2 -2.07 1.46 -4.97
N GLY A 3 -1.34 2.56 -4.75
CA GLY A 3 -1.85 3.92 -5.02
C GLY A 3 -1.99 4.27 -6.50
N GLY A 4 -1.20 3.64 -7.38
CA GLY A 4 -1.24 3.91 -8.82
C GLY A 4 -2.52 3.40 -9.48
N ALA A 5 -3.01 2.23 -9.04
CA ALA A 5 -4.26 1.66 -9.54
C ALA A 5 -5.49 2.48 -9.11
N ALA A 6 -5.49 2.99 -7.86
CA ALA A 6 -6.55 3.87 -7.37
C ALA A 6 -6.62 5.20 -8.13
N ALA A 7 -5.46 5.80 -8.46
CA ALA A 7 -5.41 7.04 -9.24
C ALA A 7 -5.97 6.85 -10.66
N VAL A 8 -5.67 5.72 -11.32
CA VAL A 8 -6.20 5.40 -12.66
C VAL A 8 -7.72 5.21 -12.62
N LEU A 9 -8.25 4.55 -11.58
CA LEU A 9 -9.69 4.35 -11.42
C LEU A 9 -10.45 5.65 -11.12
N LEU A 10 -9.85 6.56 -10.32
CA LEU A 10 -10.42 7.88 -10.03
C LEU A 10 -10.42 8.80 -11.27
N VAL A 11 -9.36 8.76 -12.07
CA VAL A 11 -9.31 9.48 -13.37
C VAL A 11 -10.34 8.92 -14.35
N GLY A 12 -10.54 7.59 -14.37
CA GLY A 12 -11.59 6.96 -15.15
C GLY A 12 -12.98 7.42 -14.73
N LEU A 13 -13.24 7.52 -13.42
CA LEU A 13 -14.52 8.01 -12.88
C LEU A 13 -14.76 9.49 -13.21
N ALA A 14 -13.70 10.31 -13.24
CA ALA A 14 -13.76 11.74 -13.56
C ALA A 14 -14.04 12.03 -15.06
N LEU A 15 -13.86 11.04 -15.94
CA LEU A 15 -14.10 11.14 -17.38
C LEU A 15 -15.48 10.63 -17.79
N LEU A 16 -16.32 10.16 -16.86
CA LEU A 16 -17.66 9.68 -17.19
C LEU A 16 -18.64 10.84 -17.46
N PRO A 17 -19.50 10.73 -18.49
CA PRO A 17 -20.58 11.69 -18.72
C PRO A 17 -21.61 11.65 -17.57
N PRO A 18 -22.41 12.72 -17.37
CA PRO A 18 -23.30 12.88 -16.21
C PRO A 18 -24.43 11.84 -16.08
N ALA A 19 -24.65 10.97 -17.07
CA ALA A 19 -25.63 9.87 -17.03
C ALA A 19 -25.11 8.60 -17.74
N PRO A 20 -24.26 7.80 -17.09
CA PRO A 20 -23.75 6.54 -17.66
C PRO A 20 -24.79 5.41 -17.49
N PRO A 21 -24.96 4.51 -18.49
CA PRO A 21 -25.92 3.41 -18.41
C PRO A 21 -25.53 2.38 -17.33
N ILE A 22 -26.52 1.86 -16.59
CA ILE A 22 -26.37 0.95 -15.44
C ILE A 22 -25.52 -0.31 -15.76
N TRP A 23 -25.60 -0.78 -17.01
CA TRP A 23 -24.84 -1.94 -17.50
C TRP A 23 -23.33 -1.70 -17.61
N LEU A 24 -22.91 -0.44 -17.72
CA LEU A 24 -21.49 -0.05 -17.68
C LEU A 24 -21.01 0.15 -16.22
N LEU A 25 -21.89 0.66 -15.37
CA LEU A 25 -21.61 0.89 -13.94
C LEU A 25 -21.43 -0.42 -13.16
N ALA A 26 -22.22 -1.45 -13.47
CA ALA A 26 -22.18 -2.73 -12.74
C ALA A 26 -20.81 -3.43 -12.75
N PRO A 27 -20.17 -3.71 -13.92
CA PRO A 27 -18.84 -4.34 -13.94
C PRO A 27 -17.74 -3.41 -13.41
N LEU A 28 -17.89 -2.09 -13.58
CA LEU A 28 -16.94 -1.11 -13.05
C LEU A 28 -16.99 -1.07 -11.52
N ALA A 29 -18.19 -1.01 -10.93
CA ALA A 29 -18.42 -1.05 -9.49
C ALA A 29 -18.00 -2.40 -8.89
N PHE A 30 -18.25 -3.52 -9.60
CA PHE A 30 -17.77 -4.83 -9.21
C PHE A 30 -16.24 -4.89 -9.18
N SER A 31 -15.57 -4.39 -10.22
CA SER A 31 -14.10 -4.39 -10.30
C SER A 31 -13.48 -3.44 -9.27
N LEU A 32 -14.15 -2.31 -8.99
CA LEU A 32 -13.77 -1.36 -7.96
C LEU A 32 -13.92 -1.98 -6.57
N GLY A 33 -15.05 -2.65 -6.30
CA GLY A 33 -15.31 -3.38 -5.06
C GLY A 33 -14.34 -4.54 -4.86
N PHE A 34 -14.08 -5.31 -5.92
CA PHE A 34 -13.11 -6.41 -5.90
C PHE A 34 -11.69 -5.92 -5.60
N SER A 35 -11.26 -4.81 -6.21
CA SER A 35 -9.93 -4.26 -5.99
C SER A 35 -9.81 -3.58 -4.61
N ALA A 36 -10.85 -2.87 -4.18
CA ALA A 36 -10.88 -2.20 -2.88
C ALA A 36 -10.93 -3.22 -1.72
N ILE A 37 -11.74 -4.27 -1.83
CA ILE A 37 -11.93 -5.28 -0.76
C ILE A 37 -10.85 -6.38 -0.84
N GLY A 38 -10.47 -6.80 -2.05
CA GLY A 38 -9.47 -7.84 -2.28
C GLY A 38 -8.09 -7.47 -1.76
N TRP A 39 -7.68 -6.20 -1.91
CA TRP A 39 -6.43 -5.70 -1.35
C TRP A 39 -6.45 -5.60 0.19
N HIS A 40 -7.63 -5.39 0.80
CA HIS A 40 -7.78 -5.46 2.26
C HIS A 40 -7.56 -6.89 2.77
N GLY A 41 -8.16 -7.90 2.12
CA GLY A 41 -7.96 -9.31 2.48
C GLY A 41 -6.51 -9.78 2.31
N LEU A 42 -5.85 -9.39 1.20
CA LEU A 42 -4.45 -9.73 0.96
C LEU A 42 -3.50 -9.14 2.02
N ARG A 43 -3.73 -7.89 2.44
CA ARG A 43 -2.96 -7.27 3.54
C ARG A 43 -3.19 -8.00 4.87
N GLN A 44 -4.43 -8.39 5.14
CA GLN A 44 -4.76 -9.14 6.37
C GLN A 44 -4.12 -10.54 6.39
N ALA A 45 -3.92 -11.16 5.22
CA ALA A 45 -3.25 -12.46 5.10
C ALA A 45 -1.71 -12.36 5.16
N LEU A 46 -1.11 -11.34 4.53
CA LEU A 46 0.34 -11.19 4.44
C LEU A 46 0.99 -10.61 5.71
N VAL A 47 0.32 -9.71 6.43
CA VAL A 47 0.92 -9.08 7.62
C VAL A 47 1.31 -10.14 8.68
N PRO A 48 0.46 -11.12 9.04
CA PRO A 48 0.84 -12.19 9.97
C PRO A 48 2.02 -13.05 9.53
N GLU A 49 2.32 -13.13 8.23
CA GLU A 49 3.48 -13.84 7.69
C GLU A 49 4.77 -13.03 7.81
N LEU A 50 4.66 -11.70 7.88
CA LEU A 50 5.79 -10.76 7.91
C LEU A 50 6.19 -10.30 9.32
N VAL A 51 5.33 -10.50 10.32
CA VAL A 51 5.62 -10.18 11.73
C VAL A 51 5.59 -11.44 12.62
N PRO A 52 6.37 -11.48 13.71
CA PRO A 52 6.29 -12.55 14.69
C PRO A 52 4.85 -12.81 15.15
N ARG A 53 4.47 -14.10 15.23
CA ARG A 53 3.10 -14.54 15.58
C ARG A 53 2.55 -13.88 16.85
N GLN A 54 3.41 -13.54 17.81
CA GLN A 54 3.06 -12.93 19.09
C GLN A 54 2.48 -11.50 18.93
N ILE A 55 2.84 -10.77 17.86
CA ILE A 55 2.43 -9.38 17.65
C ILE A 55 1.58 -9.17 16.38
N ALA A 56 1.31 -10.22 15.61
CA ALA A 56 0.58 -10.13 14.34
C ALA A 56 -0.82 -9.48 14.50
N GLY A 57 -1.57 -9.88 15.52
CA GLY A 57 -2.89 -9.30 15.82
C GLY A 57 -2.82 -7.82 16.22
N MET A 58 -1.79 -7.44 16.98
CA MET A 58 -1.56 -6.05 17.38
C MET A 58 -1.14 -5.18 16.19
N ALA A 59 -0.28 -5.69 15.31
CA ALA A 59 0.17 -4.99 14.11
C ALA A 59 -1.00 -4.73 13.13
N LEU A 60 -1.86 -5.74 12.92
CA LEU A 60 -3.07 -5.61 12.13
C LEU A 60 -4.06 -4.62 12.76
N GLY A 61 -4.31 -4.74 14.07
CA GLY A 61 -5.22 -3.85 14.78
C GLY A 61 -4.78 -2.39 14.70
N VAL A 62 -3.52 -2.09 15.06
CA VAL A 62 -2.99 -0.72 15.04
C VAL A 62 -3.00 -0.13 13.62
N SER A 63 -2.55 -0.89 12.61
CA SER A 63 -2.55 -0.41 11.23
C SER A 63 -3.95 -0.15 10.68
N GLN A 64 -4.93 -0.97 11.07
CA GLN A 64 -6.33 -0.77 10.67
C GLN A 64 -6.96 0.43 11.37
N THR A 65 -6.75 0.60 12.69
CA THR A 65 -7.26 1.77 13.42
C THR A 65 -6.71 3.08 12.83
N LEU A 66 -5.42 3.11 12.47
CA LEU A 66 -4.84 4.29 11.81
C LEU A 66 -5.44 4.53 10.42
N ALA A 67 -5.73 3.47 9.67
CA ALA A 67 -6.30 3.59 8.33
C ALA A 67 -7.74 4.14 8.36
N GLU A 68 -8.57 3.66 9.29
CA GLU A 68 -9.97 4.07 9.41
C GLU A 68 -10.13 5.46 10.04
N ALA A 69 -9.13 5.96 10.78
CA ALA A 69 -9.16 7.32 11.32
C ALA A 69 -9.27 8.39 10.21
N GLY A 70 -8.61 8.19 9.07
CA GLY A 70 -8.60 9.14 7.96
C GLY A 70 -10.00 9.45 7.40
N PRO A 71 -10.76 8.44 6.96
CA PRO A 71 -12.14 8.63 6.49
C PRO A 71 -13.11 9.14 7.56
N ILE A 72 -12.87 8.87 8.84
CA ILE A 72 -13.71 9.37 9.94
C ILE A 72 -13.53 10.87 10.12
N PHE A 73 -12.28 11.34 10.16
CA PHE A 73 -11.99 12.75 10.46
C PHE A 73 -11.88 13.62 9.20
N GLY A 74 -11.52 13.04 8.06
CA GLY A 74 -11.27 13.77 6.80
C GLY A 74 -12.47 14.58 6.30
N PRO A 75 -13.65 13.96 6.06
CA PRO A 75 -14.81 14.67 5.55
C PRO A 75 -15.32 15.78 6.47
N PRO A 76 -15.45 15.58 7.81
CA PRO A 76 -15.84 16.66 8.72
C PRO A 76 -14.85 17.83 8.76
N LEU A 77 -13.54 17.57 8.82
CA LEU A 77 -12.53 18.64 8.81
C LEU A 77 -12.52 19.39 7.47
N PHE A 78 -12.65 18.65 6.36
CA PHE A 78 -12.72 19.26 5.03
C PHE A 78 -13.97 20.11 4.88
N GLY A 79 -15.13 19.61 5.30
CA GLY A 79 -16.41 20.33 5.27
C GLY A 79 -16.34 21.62 6.08
N ALA A 80 -15.87 21.55 7.33
CA ALA A 80 -15.71 22.72 8.19
C ALA A 80 -14.78 23.79 7.58
N LEU A 81 -13.69 23.35 6.93
CA LEU A 81 -12.76 24.25 6.24
C LEU A 81 -13.36 24.86 4.97
N ALA A 82 -14.13 24.07 4.21
CA ALA A 82 -14.83 24.53 3.02
C ALA A 82 -15.93 25.55 3.38
N ASP A 83 -16.64 25.33 4.49
CA ASP A 83 -17.68 26.23 4.99
C ASP A 83 -17.09 27.57 5.49
N ALA A 84 -15.92 27.53 6.13
CA ALA A 84 -15.30 28.73 6.70
C ALA A 84 -14.52 29.58 5.68
N ALA A 85 -13.77 28.94 4.77
CA ALA A 85 -12.82 29.61 3.88
C ALA A 85 -13.09 29.39 2.38
N GLY A 86 -14.15 28.64 2.05
CA GLY A 86 -14.52 28.28 0.70
C GLY A 86 -13.77 27.05 0.17
N TYR A 87 -14.40 26.35 -0.77
CA TYR A 87 -13.86 25.13 -1.38
C TYR A 87 -12.45 25.29 -1.96
N ARG A 88 -12.13 26.45 -2.56
CA ARG A 88 -10.82 26.66 -3.18
C ARG A 88 -9.69 26.60 -2.15
N VAL A 89 -9.88 27.21 -0.98
CA VAL A 89 -8.90 27.18 0.11
C VAL A 89 -8.80 25.78 0.70
N ALA A 90 -9.93 25.11 0.92
CA ALA A 90 -9.97 23.74 1.44
C ALA A 90 -9.18 22.76 0.56
N TRP A 91 -9.35 22.84 -0.76
CA TRP A 91 -8.60 22.02 -1.70
C TRP A 91 -7.09 22.33 -1.72
N LEU A 92 -6.70 23.61 -1.64
CA LEU A 92 -5.29 24.00 -1.58
C LEU A 92 -4.60 23.50 -0.30
N VAL A 93 -5.29 23.55 0.84
CA VAL A 93 -4.79 23.02 2.11
C VAL A 93 -4.59 21.51 2.04
N MET A 94 -5.55 20.78 1.47
CA MET A 94 -5.43 19.33 1.28
C MET A 94 -4.27 18.95 0.34
N ALA A 95 -4.08 19.72 -0.74
CA ALA A 95 -2.95 19.52 -1.66
C ALA A 95 -1.61 19.73 -0.93
N GLY A 96 -1.48 20.82 -0.17
CA GLY A 96 -0.28 21.09 0.63
C GLY A 96 0.01 20.00 1.65
N LEU A 97 -1.01 19.56 2.38
CA LEU A 97 -0.88 18.48 3.37
C LEU A 97 -0.38 17.18 2.73
N THR A 98 -0.92 16.81 1.57
CA THR A 98 -0.53 15.60 0.85
C THR A 98 0.92 15.67 0.37
N VAL A 99 1.38 16.84 -0.08
CA VAL A 99 2.78 17.06 -0.46
C VAL A 99 3.71 16.90 0.74
N VAL A 100 3.37 17.49 1.89
CA VAL A 100 4.18 17.38 3.13
C VAL A 100 4.27 15.94 3.61
N VAL A 101 3.15 15.22 3.63
CA VAL A 101 3.13 13.79 4.01
C VAL A 101 3.92 12.95 3.02
N SER A 102 3.75 13.19 1.71
CA SER A 102 4.49 12.46 0.68
C SER A 102 5.99 12.71 0.76
N TRP A 103 6.39 13.96 1.04
CA TRP A 103 7.78 14.36 1.23
C TRP A 103 8.42 13.68 2.46
N THR A 104 7.74 13.73 3.61
CA THR A 104 8.23 13.10 4.84
C THR A 104 8.36 11.58 4.71
N LEU A 105 7.38 10.92 4.10
CA LEU A 105 7.44 9.50 3.79
C LEU A 105 8.58 9.17 2.82
N TRP A 106 8.79 9.99 1.79
CA TRP A 106 9.89 9.79 0.85
C TRP A 106 11.25 9.81 1.56
N ARG A 107 11.50 10.80 2.43
CA ARG A 107 12.76 10.86 3.22
C ARG A 107 12.94 9.63 4.11
N GLY A 108 11.87 9.22 4.82
CA GLY A 108 11.94 8.06 5.71
C GLY A 108 12.14 6.72 4.99
N LEU A 109 11.62 6.59 3.76
CA LEU A 109 11.83 5.40 2.94
C LEU A 109 13.23 5.35 2.33
N ASP A 110 13.79 6.49 1.94
CA ASP A 110 15.17 6.55 1.43
C ASP A 110 16.18 6.17 2.51
N GLU A 111 15.99 6.62 3.75
CA GLU A 111 16.81 6.19 4.89
C GLU A 111 16.69 4.70 5.20
N ARG A 112 15.50 4.10 5.01
CA ARG A 112 15.29 2.67 5.21
C ARG A 112 15.93 1.86 4.09
N ARG A 113 15.77 2.29 2.83
CA ARG A 113 16.41 1.66 1.67
C ARG A 113 17.93 1.70 1.77
N ALA A 114 18.49 2.84 2.17
CA ALA A 114 19.94 2.98 2.37
C ALA A 114 20.46 2.02 3.44
N ARG A 115 19.77 1.91 4.58
CA ARG A 115 20.12 0.96 5.66
C ARG A 115 20.00 -0.50 5.23
N SER A 116 18.94 -0.87 4.51
CA SER A 116 18.76 -2.23 3.99
C SER A 116 19.83 -2.60 2.95
N ALA A 117 20.23 -1.65 2.10
CA ALA A 117 21.31 -1.85 1.12
C ALA A 117 22.68 -2.00 1.79
N ALA A 118 22.95 -1.26 2.87
CA ALA A 118 24.18 -1.36 3.63
C ALA A 118 24.25 -2.62 4.53
N ALA A 119 23.11 -3.14 4.97
CA ALA A 119 23.01 -4.30 5.85
C ALA A 119 22.95 -5.65 5.11
N LEU A 120 22.81 -5.66 3.78
CA LEU A 120 22.93 -6.88 2.98
C LEU A 120 24.41 -7.25 2.88
N PRO A 121 24.89 -8.32 3.55
CA PRO A 121 26.21 -8.87 3.23
C PRO A 121 26.22 -9.19 1.73
N ALA A 122 27.32 -8.89 1.05
CA ALA A 122 27.55 -9.35 -0.32
C ALA A 122 27.13 -10.82 -0.38
N HIS A 123 26.21 -11.14 -1.30
CA HIS A 123 25.67 -12.48 -1.55
C HIS A 123 26.74 -13.52 -1.17
N PRO A 124 26.55 -14.35 -0.11
CA PRO A 124 27.54 -15.38 0.20
C PRO A 124 27.78 -16.14 -1.10
N PRO A 125 29.04 -16.35 -1.54
CA PRO A 125 29.31 -16.95 -2.83
C PRO A 125 28.42 -18.18 -2.97
N ALA A 126 27.73 -18.30 -4.12
CA ALA A 126 26.81 -19.40 -4.39
C ALA A 126 27.45 -20.68 -3.84
N PRO A 127 26.74 -21.49 -3.03
CA PRO A 127 27.34 -22.67 -2.43
C PRO A 127 28.03 -23.43 -3.57
N ALA A 128 29.34 -23.67 -3.42
CA ALA A 128 30.12 -24.37 -4.43
C ALA A 128 29.30 -25.58 -4.85
N PRO A 129 29.13 -25.83 -6.17
CA PRO A 129 28.29 -26.92 -6.65
C PRO A 129 28.68 -28.14 -5.83
N ALA A 130 27.70 -28.66 -5.07
CA ALA A 130 27.91 -29.67 -4.05
C ALA A 130 28.88 -30.67 -4.65
N GLU A 131 30.07 -30.75 -4.04
CA GLU A 131 31.12 -31.68 -4.44
C GLU A 131 30.40 -33.00 -4.61
N GLU A 132 30.25 -33.39 -5.87
CA GLU A 132 29.56 -34.56 -6.30
C GLU A 132 30.25 -35.68 -5.55
N VAL A 133 29.62 -36.15 -4.47
CA VAL A 133 30.09 -37.25 -3.64
C VAL A 133 30.12 -38.44 -4.57
N ARG A 134 31.24 -38.60 -5.28
CA ARG A 134 31.48 -39.73 -6.15
C ARG A 134 31.44 -40.95 -5.24
N PRO A 135 30.51 -41.88 -5.42
CA PRO A 135 30.52 -43.10 -4.64
C PRO A 135 31.83 -43.81 -4.96
N GLY A 136 32.76 -43.77 -4.01
CA GLY A 136 33.97 -44.56 -4.02
C GLY A 136 33.57 -46.02 -3.96
N TYR A 137 33.49 -46.65 -5.13
CA TYR A 137 33.39 -48.09 -5.29
C TYR A 137 34.73 -48.70 -4.87
N GLU A 138 34.98 -48.72 -3.56
CA GLU A 138 36.04 -49.53 -2.99
C GLU A 138 35.71 -50.99 -3.24
N ARG A 139 36.47 -51.58 -4.17
CA ARG A 139 36.59 -53.02 -4.29
C ARG A 139 37.22 -53.56 -3.02
N ARG A 140 36.53 -54.47 -2.32
CA ARG A 140 37.10 -55.77 -1.92
C ARG A 140 36.06 -56.68 -1.33
#